data_AF-A0AAV4KJ67-F1
#
_entry.id   AF-A0AAV4KJ67-F1
#
_cell.length_a   1.000
_cell.length_b   1.000
_cell.length_c   1.000
_cell.angle_alpha   90.00
_cell.angle_beta   90.00
_cell.angle_gamma   90.00
#
_symmetry.space_group_name_H-M   'P 1'
#
loop_
_entity.id
_entity.type
_entity.pdbx_description
1 polymer ?
#
loop_
_entity_poly.entity_id
_entity_poly.type
_entity_poly.pdbx_seq_one_letter_code
_entity_poly.pdbx_strand_id
1 'polypeptide(L)'
;MSSATGNPATVASISAISFGATGAPCTSVLGNVTTVATTPWTIVAQDYNSSTGITSGYVGNVDAKVTVGACVFRVTGKASGTYQNSTGKLAVNSVAGELTVVSSTSCGAAVPVGAKPLFKGAYLVKKTGTTIIPTIVGSNP
;
A
#
# COMPACT_ATOMS: atom_id res chain seq x y z
N MET A 1 -5.75 5.38 11.81
CA MET A 1 -5.99 6.41 10.79
C MET A 1 -6.91 7.47 11.37
N SER A 2 -6.68 8.73 11.08
CA SER A 2 -7.45 9.89 11.56
C SER A 2 -7.43 11.01 10.52
N SER A 3 -8.47 11.85 10.50
CA SER A 3 -8.49 13.06 9.67
C SER A 3 -7.30 13.97 10.00
N ALA A 4 -6.79 14.67 9.00
CA ALA A 4 -5.73 15.66 9.13
C ALA A 4 -6.03 16.85 8.20
N THR A 5 -5.56 18.04 8.56
CA THR A 5 -5.69 19.24 7.74
C THR A 5 -4.55 19.34 6.72
N GLY A 6 -4.84 19.87 5.52
CA GLY A 6 -3.89 20.02 4.42
C GLY A 6 -4.18 19.09 3.23
N ASN A 7 -3.79 19.49 2.02
CA ASN A 7 -3.87 18.66 0.81
C ASN A 7 -2.50 18.70 0.09
N PRO A 8 -1.68 17.63 0.13
CA PRO A 8 -1.90 16.35 0.81
C PRO A 8 -1.67 16.37 2.33
N ALA A 9 -2.25 15.42 3.07
CA ALA A 9 -2.00 15.23 4.51
C ALA A 9 -1.79 13.75 4.90
N THR A 10 -0.84 13.50 5.80
CA THR A 10 -0.60 12.15 6.36
C THR A 10 -1.67 11.82 7.41
N VAL A 11 -2.42 10.74 7.20
CA VAL A 11 -3.55 10.32 8.03
C VAL A 11 -3.31 9.02 8.80
N ALA A 12 -2.23 8.29 8.47
CA ALA A 12 -1.74 7.15 9.24
C ALA A 12 -0.28 6.81 8.90
N SER A 13 0.34 6.02 9.78
CA SER A 13 1.55 5.24 9.49
C SER A 13 1.21 3.74 9.43
N ILE A 14 1.96 2.99 8.65
CA ILE A 14 1.92 1.53 8.55
C ILE A 14 3.20 0.99 9.18
N SER A 15 3.06 0.31 10.32
CA SER A 15 4.17 -0.31 11.06
C SER A 15 4.37 -1.79 10.74
N ALA A 16 3.45 -2.41 10.00
CA ALA A 16 3.57 -3.79 9.55
C ALA A 16 2.77 -3.99 8.26
N ILE A 17 3.28 -4.84 7.38
CA ILE A 17 2.57 -5.27 6.18
C ILE A 17 2.75 -6.78 5.99
N SER A 18 1.70 -7.45 5.57
CA SER A 18 1.73 -8.86 5.20
C SER A 18 1.09 -9.03 3.83
N PHE A 19 1.79 -9.71 2.93
CA PHE A 19 1.28 -10.09 1.62
C PHE A 19 0.75 -11.53 1.71
N GLY A 20 -0.55 -11.65 1.97
CA GLY A 20 -1.22 -12.92 2.25
C GLY A 20 -1.57 -13.09 3.73
N ALA A 21 -2.38 -14.11 4.01
CA ALA A 21 -2.81 -14.49 5.35
C ALA A 21 -2.25 -15.86 5.75
N THR A 22 -2.18 -16.15 7.04
CA THR A 22 -1.85 -17.50 7.52
C THR A 22 -2.86 -18.50 6.94
N GLY A 23 -2.38 -19.51 6.21
CA GLY A 23 -3.22 -20.48 5.49
C GLY A 23 -3.66 -20.06 4.08
N ALA A 24 -3.36 -18.83 3.66
CA ALA A 24 -3.58 -18.32 2.31
C ALA A 24 -2.43 -17.38 1.90
N PRO A 25 -1.20 -17.90 1.73
CA PRO A 25 -0.04 -17.09 1.36
C PRO A 25 -0.22 -16.53 -0.06
N CYS A 26 0.35 -15.34 -0.32
CA CYS A 26 0.53 -14.92 -1.70
C CYS A 26 1.51 -15.88 -2.39
N THR A 27 1.11 -16.41 -3.55
CA THR A 27 1.91 -17.33 -4.34
C THR A 27 2.25 -16.72 -5.70
N SER A 28 3.31 -17.22 -6.29
CA SER A 28 3.68 -16.99 -7.68
C SER A 28 3.95 -18.34 -8.36
N VAL A 29 4.16 -18.32 -9.68
CA VAL A 29 4.64 -19.50 -10.41
C VAL A 29 6.01 -20.02 -9.90
N LEU A 30 6.75 -19.20 -9.15
CA LEU A 30 8.05 -19.53 -8.56
C LEU A 30 7.95 -19.92 -7.06
N GLY A 31 6.73 -20.06 -6.51
CA GLY A 31 6.47 -20.44 -5.13
C GLY A 31 5.94 -19.31 -4.26
N ASN A 32 5.99 -19.51 -2.93
CA ASN A 32 5.46 -18.56 -1.96
C ASN A 32 6.23 -17.24 -2.00
N VAL A 33 5.48 -16.14 -1.91
CA VAL A 33 6.02 -14.79 -1.84
C VAL A 33 6.13 -14.41 -0.37
N THR A 34 7.33 -14.06 0.08
CA THR A 34 7.54 -13.43 1.38
C THR A 34 8.01 -11.99 1.19
N THR A 35 7.62 -11.14 2.13
CA THR A 35 7.85 -9.70 2.03
C THR A 35 8.28 -9.15 3.37
N VAL A 36 9.36 -8.38 3.36
CA VAL A 36 9.84 -7.62 4.51
C VAL A 36 9.80 -6.15 4.12
N ALA A 37 8.98 -5.35 4.82
CA ALA A 37 8.90 -3.92 4.60
C ALA A 37 9.88 -3.17 5.50
N THR A 38 10.56 -2.17 4.95
CA THR A 38 11.22 -1.14 5.75
C THR A 38 10.14 -0.16 6.21
N THR A 39 9.74 -0.25 7.47
CA THR A 39 8.69 0.59 8.05
C THR A 39 9.29 1.83 8.74
N PRO A 40 8.52 2.93 8.89
CA PRO A 40 7.11 3.06 8.57
C PRO A 40 6.82 3.50 7.13
N TRP A 41 5.76 2.94 6.53
CA TRP A 41 5.11 3.54 5.36
C TRP A 41 4.02 4.51 5.84
N THR A 42 3.53 5.38 4.95
CA THR A 42 2.50 6.38 5.29
C THR A 42 1.23 6.16 4.49
N ILE A 43 0.08 6.56 5.05
CA ILE A 43 -1.14 6.78 4.28
C ILE A 43 -1.31 8.28 4.17
N VAL A 44 -1.33 8.77 2.93
CA VAL A 44 -1.47 10.19 2.62
C VAL A 44 -2.78 10.40 1.89
N ALA A 45 -3.67 11.20 2.47
CA ALA A 45 -4.90 11.65 1.85
C ALA A 45 -4.66 12.88 0.97
N GLN A 46 -5.33 12.94 -0.18
CA GLN A 46 -5.30 14.07 -1.10
C GLN A 46 -6.69 14.72 -1.16
N ASP A 47 -7.62 14.11 -1.89
CA ASP A 47 -8.93 14.73 -2.14
C ASP A 47 -10.05 13.92 -1.51
N TYR A 48 -10.98 14.61 -0.84
CA TYR A 48 -12.20 14.00 -0.29
C TYR A 48 -13.42 14.46 -1.06
N ASN A 49 -14.20 13.50 -1.55
CA ASN A 49 -15.49 13.74 -2.18
C ASN A 49 -16.60 13.53 -1.16
N SER A 50 -17.20 14.63 -0.70
CA SER A 50 -18.28 14.64 0.30
C SER A 50 -19.57 13.96 -0.16
N SER A 51 -19.84 13.92 -1.47
CA SER A 51 -21.03 13.26 -2.02
C SER A 51 -20.94 11.74 -1.98
N THR A 52 -19.72 11.18 -2.07
CA THR A 52 -19.49 9.72 -2.09
C THR A 52 -18.86 9.20 -0.80
N GLY A 53 -18.32 10.08 0.04
CA GLY A 53 -17.55 9.72 1.23
C GLY A 53 -16.20 9.07 0.91
N ILE A 54 -15.68 9.27 -0.31
CA ILE A 54 -14.42 8.67 -0.79
C ILE A 54 -13.28 9.68 -0.70
N THR A 55 -12.14 9.24 -0.17
CA THR A 55 -10.88 9.97 -0.15
C THR A 55 -9.88 9.32 -1.12
N SER A 56 -9.36 10.08 -2.09
CA SER A 56 -8.21 9.69 -2.91
C SER A 56 -6.91 9.93 -2.13
N GLY A 57 -5.87 9.17 -2.46
CA GLY A 57 -4.58 9.31 -1.80
C GLY A 57 -3.59 8.25 -2.25
N TYR A 58 -2.58 8.01 -1.42
CA TYR A 58 -1.56 7.01 -1.69
C TYR A 58 -0.93 6.45 -0.41
N VAL A 59 -0.40 5.24 -0.54
CA VAL A 59 0.58 4.69 0.39
C VAL A 59 1.94 5.30 0.02
N GLY A 60 2.52 6.09 0.92
CA GLY A 60 3.83 6.72 0.75
C GLY A 60 4.96 5.91 1.40
N ASN A 61 6.20 6.23 1.03
CA ASN A 61 7.41 5.61 1.54
C ASN A 61 7.41 4.08 1.38
N VAL A 62 6.83 3.56 0.30
CA VAL A 62 6.87 2.12 0.02
C VAL A 62 8.33 1.72 -0.16
N ASP A 63 8.74 0.74 0.63
CA ASP A 63 10.05 0.10 0.56
C ASP A 63 9.92 -1.34 1.07
N ALA A 64 9.89 -2.29 0.14
CA ALA A 64 9.69 -3.71 0.41
C ALA A 64 10.78 -4.56 -0.23
N LYS A 65 11.41 -5.43 0.55
CA LYS A 65 12.15 -6.59 0.06
C LYS A 65 11.16 -7.73 -0.18
N VAL A 66 11.09 -8.22 -1.40
CA VAL A 66 10.24 -9.33 -1.83
C VAL A 66 11.14 -10.53 -2.15
N THR A 67 10.79 -11.69 -1.63
CA THR A 67 11.49 -12.95 -1.88
C THR A 67 10.52 -13.99 -2.42
N VAL A 68 10.92 -14.63 -3.51
CA VAL A 68 10.13 -15.63 -4.22
C VAL A 68 11.07 -16.75 -4.67
N GLY A 69 11.07 -17.86 -3.94
CA GLY A 69 12.08 -18.90 -4.12
C GLY A 69 13.49 -18.32 -3.93
N ALA A 70 14.35 -18.45 -4.95
CA ALA A 70 15.69 -17.86 -4.96
C ALA A 70 15.72 -16.39 -5.41
N CYS A 71 14.66 -15.89 -6.05
CA CYS A 71 14.59 -14.51 -6.53
C CYS A 71 14.31 -13.56 -5.36
N VAL A 72 15.17 -12.56 -5.20
CA VAL A 72 15.04 -11.52 -4.18
C VAL A 72 15.14 -10.17 -4.84
N PHE A 73 14.14 -9.30 -4.66
CA PHE A 73 14.16 -7.97 -5.22
C PHE A 73 13.61 -6.94 -4.22
N ARG A 74 14.02 -5.69 -4.38
CA ARG A 74 13.53 -4.57 -3.56
C ARG A 74 12.72 -3.62 -4.42
N VAL A 75 11.55 -3.24 -3.94
CA VAL A 75 10.64 -2.30 -4.58
C VAL A 75 10.51 -1.05 -3.72
N THR A 76 10.65 0.13 -4.33
CA THR A 76 10.40 1.40 -3.65
C THR A 76 9.44 2.29 -4.42
N GLY A 77 8.82 3.25 -3.74
CA GLY A 77 8.03 4.31 -4.35
C GLY A 77 6.76 4.67 -3.56
N LYS A 78 5.65 4.82 -4.28
CA LYS A 78 4.32 5.03 -3.72
C LYS A 78 3.31 4.09 -4.35
N ALA A 79 2.13 3.96 -3.76
CA ALA A 79 1.02 3.21 -4.35
C ALA A 79 -0.29 3.98 -4.18
N SER A 80 -0.88 4.44 -5.29
CA SER A 80 -2.15 5.15 -5.27
C SER A 80 -3.29 4.27 -4.75
N GLY A 81 -4.30 4.91 -4.15
CA GLY A 81 -5.46 4.22 -3.61
C GLY A 81 -6.61 5.15 -3.24
N THR A 82 -7.68 4.54 -2.76
CA THR A 82 -8.87 5.22 -2.27
C THR A 82 -9.32 4.64 -0.94
N TYR A 83 -9.91 5.49 -0.10
CA TYR A 83 -10.52 5.11 1.16
C TYR A 83 -11.99 5.49 1.18
N GLN A 84 -12.88 4.59 1.58
CA GLN A 84 -14.31 4.86 1.66
C GLN A 84 -14.79 4.86 3.12
N ASN A 85 -15.30 6.01 3.59
CA ASN A 85 -15.74 6.18 4.98
C ASN A 85 -16.86 5.22 5.39
N SER A 86 -17.80 4.92 4.49
CA SER A 86 -18.97 4.07 4.81
C SER A 86 -18.61 2.60 5.03
N THR A 87 -17.55 2.10 4.39
CA THR A 87 -17.15 0.69 4.46
C THR A 87 -15.84 0.48 5.21
N GLY A 88 -15.08 1.54 5.46
CA GLY A 88 -13.73 1.45 6.00
C GLY A 88 -12.74 0.78 5.06
N LYS A 89 -13.08 0.66 3.77
CA LYS A 89 -12.25 -0.01 2.78
C LYS A 89 -11.17 0.93 2.24
N LEU A 90 -9.91 0.58 2.46
CA LEU A 90 -8.75 1.12 1.75
C LEU A 90 -8.44 0.22 0.54
N ALA A 91 -8.75 0.70 -0.65
CA ALA A 91 -8.39 0.05 -1.91
C ALA A 91 -7.08 0.64 -2.43
N VAL A 92 -5.99 -0.12 -2.32
CA VAL A 92 -4.72 0.21 -2.96
C VAL A 92 -4.78 -0.33 -4.39
N ASN A 93 -4.52 0.53 -5.37
CA ASN A 93 -4.52 0.20 -6.78
C ASN A 93 -3.47 1.04 -7.48
N SER A 94 -2.20 0.69 -7.25
CA SER A 94 -1.10 1.43 -7.84
C SER A 94 -1.15 1.38 -9.36
N VAL A 95 -0.61 2.40 -10.00
CA VAL A 95 -0.45 2.46 -11.45
C VAL A 95 1.01 2.24 -11.86
N ALA A 96 1.23 1.94 -13.14
CA ALA A 96 2.57 1.76 -13.67
C ALA A 96 3.39 3.05 -13.47
N GLY A 97 4.63 2.89 -12.99
CA GLY A 97 5.54 4.01 -12.72
C GLY A 97 5.60 4.45 -11.26
N GLU A 98 4.62 4.10 -10.42
CA GLU A 98 4.63 4.51 -9.01
C GLU A 98 5.59 3.71 -8.14
N LEU A 99 5.82 2.46 -8.50
CA LEU A 99 6.75 1.54 -7.84
C LEU A 99 7.88 1.18 -8.81
N THR A 100 9.08 1.00 -8.27
CA THR A 100 10.26 0.64 -9.05
C THR A 100 11.07 -0.43 -8.34
N VAL A 101 11.48 -1.46 -9.08
CA VAL A 101 12.50 -2.41 -8.60
C VAL A 101 13.84 -1.70 -8.57
N VAL A 102 14.42 -1.55 -7.38
CA VAL A 102 15.71 -0.86 -7.17
C VAL A 102 16.89 -1.81 -7.00
N SER A 103 16.62 -3.06 -6.64
CA SER A 103 17.62 -4.13 -6.64
C SER A 103 16.95 -5.47 -6.96
N SER A 104 17.70 -6.37 -7.59
CA SER A 104 17.21 -7.69 -7.98
C SER A 104 18.38 -8.68 -8.00
N THR A 105 18.19 -9.82 -7.36
CA THR A 105 19.17 -10.88 -7.19
C THR A 105 18.52 -12.21 -7.53
N SER A 106 19.16 -12.98 -8.41
CA SER A 106 18.69 -14.32 -8.81
C SER A 106 17.27 -14.37 -9.40
N CYS A 107 16.81 -13.25 -9.98
CA CYS A 107 15.50 -13.15 -10.63
C CYS A 107 15.54 -13.30 -12.16
N GLY A 108 16.74 -13.45 -12.74
CA GLY A 108 16.92 -13.49 -14.20
C GLY A 108 16.30 -12.26 -14.89
N ALA A 109 15.71 -12.49 -16.07
CA ALA A 109 15.00 -11.45 -16.82
C ALA A 109 13.57 -11.18 -16.32
N ALA A 110 13.07 -11.93 -15.33
CA ALA A 110 11.68 -11.81 -14.88
C ALA A 110 11.42 -10.55 -14.04
N VAL A 111 12.42 -10.12 -13.26
CA VAL A 111 12.31 -8.93 -12.40
C VAL A 111 13.57 -8.06 -12.56
N PRO A 112 13.74 -7.39 -13.70
CA PRO A 112 14.89 -6.52 -13.91
C PRO A 112 14.82 -5.27 -13.02
N VAL A 113 15.98 -4.72 -12.66
CA VAL A 113 16.04 -3.39 -12.03
C VAL A 113 15.42 -2.36 -12.98
N GLY A 114 14.61 -1.46 -12.43
CA GLY A 114 13.80 -0.51 -13.20
C GLY A 114 12.42 -1.01 -13.58
N ALA A 115 12.10 -2.31 -13.39
CA ALA A 115 10.75 -2.82 -13.58
C ALA A 115 9.74 -2.08 -12.69
N LYS A 116 8.50 -1.97 -13.18
CA LYS A 116 7.42 -1.17 -12.58
C LYS A 116 6.29 -2.07 -12.08
N PRO A 117 6.47 -2.77 -10.95
CA PRO A 117 5.45 -3.67 -10.42
C PRO A 117 4.21 -2.90 -9.97
N LEU A 118 3.10 -3.61 -9.82
CA LEU A 118 1.85 -3.06 -9.30
C LEU A 118 1.59 -3.62 -7.90
N PHE A 119 1.11 -2.76 -7.00
CA PHE A 119 0.57 -3.12 -5.71
C PHE A 119 -0.95 -2.89 -5.73
N LYS A 120 -1.71 -3.98 -5.69
CA LYS A 120 -3.17 -3.96 -5.63
C LYS A 120 -3.65 -4.75 -4.43
N GLY A 121 -4.59 -4.20 -3.68
CA GLY A 121 -5.13 -4.82 -2.48
C GLY A 121 -6.33 -4.07 -1.92
N ALA A 122 -7.15 -4.77 -1.15
CA ALA A 122 -8.27 -4.18 -0.42
C ALA A 122 -8.14 -4.51 1.06
N TYR A 123 -8.13 -3.48 1.90
CA TYR A 123 -7.93 -3.60 3.34
C TYR A 123 -9.12 -2.98 4.08
N LEU A 124 -9.62 -3.66 5.10
CA LEU A 124 -10.58 -3.07 6.04
C LEU A 124 -9.82 -2.37 7.15
N VAL A 125 -10.02 -1.06 7.30
CA VAL A 125 -9.31 -0.22 8.25
C VAL A 125 -10.18 0.02 9.48
N LYS A 126 -9.58 -0.12 10.66
CA LYS A 126 -10.18 0.20 11.95
C LYS A 126 -9.25 1.12 12.74
N LYS A 127 -9.80 1.91 13.66
CA LYS A 127 -8.98 2.61 14.66
C LYS A 127 -8.35 1.56 15.59
N THR A 128 -7.05 1.71 15.85
CA THR A 128 -6.29 0.77 16.68
C THR A 128 -6.98 0.49 18.01
N GLY A 129 -7.10 -0.80 18.36
CA GLY A 129 -7.76 -1.23 19.60
C GLY A 129 -9.29 -1.15 19.59
N THR A 130 -9.92 -0.86 18.44
CA THR A 130 -11.38 -0.74 18.33
C THR A 130 -11.93 -1.45 17.10
N THR A 131 -13.26 -1.56 17.03
CA THR A 131 -13.98 -1.98 15.81
C THR A 131 -14.42 -0.79 14.94
N ILE A 132 -14.09 0.44 15.34
CA ILE A 132 -14.60 1.67 14.73
C ILE A 132 -13.89 1.95 13.41
N ILE A 133 -14.69 2.19 12.37
CA ILE A 133 -14.21 2.66 11.06
C ILE A 133 -13.73 4.11 11.20
N PRO A 134 -12.49 4.44 10.80
CA PRO A 134 -12.04 5.83 10.75
C PRO A 134 -12.84 6.66 9.76
N THR A 135 -13.17 7.89 10.12
CA THR A 135 -13.69 8.88 9.17
C THR A 135 -12.55 9.77 8.74
N ILE A 136 -12.30 9.84 7.43
CA ILE A 136 -11.39 10.79 6.83
C ILE A 136 -12.23 11.85 6.12
N VAL A 137 -12.06 13.07 6.58
CA VAL A 137 -12.59 14.27 5.94
C VAL A 137 -11.40 15.17 5.67
N GLY A 138 -11.39 15.78 4.48
CA GLY A 138 -10.42 16.79 4.07
C GLY A 138 -11.15 17.79 3.19
N SER A 139 -10.82 19.06 3.33
CA SER A 139 -11.28 20.10 2.41
C SER A 139 -10.14 20.40 1.44
N ASN A 140 -10.44 20.41 0.14
CA ASN A 140 -9.58 21.09 -0.81
C ASN A 140 -9.48 22.56 -0.36
N PRO A 141 -8.28 23.16 -0.25
CA PRO A 141 -8.19 24.62 -0.09
C PRO A 141 -8.86 25.35 -1.25
#